data_AF-A0A838TFW2-F1
#
_entry.id   AF-A0A838TFW2-F1
#
_cell.length_a   1.000
_cell.length_b   1.000
_cell.length_c   1.000
_cell.angle_alpha   90.00
_cell.angle_beta   90.00
_cell.angle_gamma   90.00
#
_symmetry.space_group_name_H-M   'P 1'
#
loop_
_entity.id
_entity.type
_entity.pdbx_description
1 polymer ?
#
loop_
_entity_poly.entity_id
_entity_poly.type
_entity_poly.pdbx_seq_one_letter_code
_entity_poly.pdbx_strand_id
1 'polypeptide(L)'
;MTNIIKILEDFFFDVFSLAFPGFLLLLLLILPDILFTGTSSQSIILPGQSNIFQFFLKSNYVTGVSGLILFIISYILGHAIKVTSKLLYDFMESTLDALILFINKKPYRYIVKTITQDQNIEAFRLKNGFNNYFYPLYHFLRRFIRNIFSFKPLHYEPNNEKLVTASLKSFDEVFNKNVGDLKFSDMTQNNDAHPDAEWYSVYKLANIIIDQENIKTRTYSFLAKYNLYRSLAFLFAFYIVFLLIIKKHIVSEQIELWKILLWASVILTYTFHDKFKRYFRLCGNEALMSFYYFMMKEKNGLVKQQTQSSGGSAA
;
A
#
# COMPACT_ATOMS: atom_id res chain seq x y z
N MET A 1 16.84 -29.08 9.51
CA MET A 1 15.45 -29.01 10.02
C MET A 1 14.91 -27.58 10.01
N THR A 2 15.66 -26.58 10.50
CA THR A 2 15.30 -25.14 10.50
C THR A 2 14.97 -24.55 9.12
N ASN A 3 15.65 -24.97 8.04
CA ASN A 3 15.34 -24.48 6.69
C ASN A 3 13.99 -24.97 6.16
N ILE A 4 13.57 -26.20 6.48
CA ILE A 4 12.28 -26.75 6.01
C ILE A 4 11.12 -26.05 6.71
N ILE A 5 11.23 -25.81 8.01
CA ILE A 5 10.21 -25.08 8.79
C ILE A 5 10.00 -23.69 8.20
N LYS A 6 11.09 -22.97 7.90
CA LYS A 6 11.00 -21.63 7.31
C LYS A 6 10.33 -21.64 5.92
N ILE A 7 10.68 -22.61 5.07
CA ILE A 7 10.04 -22.75 3.74
C ILE A 7 8.54 -23.01 3.89
N LEU A 8 8.15 -23.87 4.83
CA LEU A 8 6.73 -24.13 5.11
C LEU A 8 6.04 -22.88 5.65
N GLU A 9 6.65 -22.14 6.57
CA GLU A 9 6.11 -20.88 7.09
C GLU A 9 5.90 -19.85 5.97
N ASP A 10 6.90 -19.66 5.10
CA ASP A 10 6.82 -18.72 3.98
C ASP A 10 5.72 -19.15 2.98
N PHE A 11 5.62 -20.45 2.67
CA PHE A 11 4.57 -21.01 1.81
C PHE A 11 3.17 -20.82 2.42
N PHE A 12 2.99 -21.19 3.69
CA PHE A 12 1.72 -21.02 4.38
C PHE A 12 1.35 -19.54 4.46
N PHE A 13 2.31 -18.66 4.76
CA PHE A 13 2.04 -17.23 4.83
C PHE A 13 1.58 -16.67 3.49
N ASP A 14 2.20 -17.04 2.37
CA ASP A 14 1.79 -16.56 1.05
C ASP A 14 0.39 -17.07 0.69
N VAL A 15 0.13 -18.37 0.89
CA VAL A 15 -1.17 -18.99 0.63
C VAL A 15 -2.27 -18.40 1.52
N PHE A 16 -2.03 -18.26 2.83
CA PHE A 16 -3.00 -17.66 3.75
C PHE A 16 -3.20 -16.17 3.49
N SER A 17 -2.16 -15.44 3.06
CA SER A 17 -2.29 -14.02 2.73
C SER A 17 -3.24 -13.77 1.56
N LEU A 18 -3.42 -14.78 0.69
CA LEU A 18 -4.39 -14.79 -0.39
C LEU A 18 -5.74 -15.34 0.07
N ALA A 19 -5.77 -16.52 0.68
CA ALA A 19 -7.03 -17.16 1.08
C ALA A 19 -7.82 -16.35 2.13
N PHE A 20 -7.14 -15.70 3.07
CA PHE A 20 -7.78 -14.99 4.17
C PHE A 20 -8.66 -13.81 3.71
N PRO A 21 -8.19 -12.87 2.86
CA PRO A 21 -9.06 -11.84 2.29
C PRO A 21 -10.30 -12.39 1.58
N GLY A 22 -10.19 -13.47 0.82
CA GLY A 22 -11.35 -14.06 0.14
C GLY A 22 -12.33 -14.72 1.10
N PHE A 23 -11.83 -15.42 2.12
CA PHE A 23 -12.67 -15.95 3.20
C PHE A 23 -13.39 -14.82 3.95
N LEU A 24 -12.68 -13.74 4.27
CA LEU A 24 -13.25 -12.58 4.95
C LEU A 24 -14.33 -11.90 4.09
N LEU A 25 -14.17 -11.85 2.77
CA LEU A 25 -15.21 -11.34 1.86
C LEU A 25 -16.48 -12.15 1.97
N LEU A 26 -16.38 -13.48 1.93
CA LEU A 26 -17.53 -14.38 2.10
C LEU A 26 -18.23 -14.12 3.43
N LEU A 27 -17.45 -14.00 4.51
CA LEU A 27 -18.00 -13.70 5.84
C LEU A 27 -18.71 -12.35 5.88
N LEU A 28 -18.12 -11.29 5.33
CA LEU A 28 -18.72 -9.96 5.30
C LEU A 28 -19.98 -9.90 4.44
N LEU A 29 -20.05 -10.63 3.33
CA LEU A 29 -21.25 -10.67 2.50
C LEU A 29 -22.45 -11.29 3.23
N ILE A 30 -22.20 -12.30 4.07
CA ILE A 30 -23.24 -13.02 4.81
C ILE A 30 -23.57 -12.35 6.15
N LEU A 31 -22.65 -11.55 6.69
CA LEU A 31 -22.78 -10.95 8.01
C LEU A 31 -24.08 -10.13 8.17
N PRO A 32 -24.51 -9.28 7.20
CA PRO A 32 -25.80 -8.62 7.28
C PRO A 32 -26.98 -9.58 7.35
N ASP A 33 -26.98 -10.66 6.57
CA ASP A 33 -28.06 -11.65 6.64
C ASP A 33 -28.13 -12.28 8.04
N ILE A 34 -27.00 -12.65 8.64
CA ILE A 34 -26.97 -13.22 10.00
C ILE A 34 -27.48 -12.22 11.05
N LEU A 35 -27.11 -10.95 10.91
CA LEU A 35 -27.41 -9.93 11.91
C LEU A 35 -28.80 -9.31 11.76
N PHE A 36 -29.38 -9.33 10.56
CA PHE A 36 -30.63 -8.64 10.23
C PHE A 36 -31.81 -9.58 9.94
N THR A 37 -31.63 -10.91 9.97
CA THR A 37 -32.69 -11.92 9.68
C THR A 37 -33.82 -12.01 10.72
N GLY A 38 -33.79 -11.21 11.78
CA GLY A 38 -34.71 -11.31 12.91
C GLY A 38 -36.09 -10.65 12.74
N THR A 39 -36.30 -9.74 11.79
CA THR A 39 -37.56 -8.96 11.73
C THR A 39 -38.02 -8.72 10.29
N SER A 40 -39.17 -9.30 9.94
CA SER A 40 -39.93 -9.18 8.67
C SER A 40 -39.23 -9.70 7.39
N SER A 41 -39.66 -10.89 6.97
CA SER A 41 -39.94 -11.44 5.62
C SER A 41 -39.46 -10.81 4.29
N GLN A 42 -38.62 -9.79 4.27
CA GLN A 42 -37.82 -9.41 3.10
C GLN A 42 -36.38 -9.71 3.44
N SER A 43 -36.03 -10.99 3.32
CA SER A 43 -34.64 -11.39 3.36
C SER A 43 -33.87 -10.54 2.34
N ILE A 44 -32.71 -10.00 2.73
CA ILE A 44 -31.77 -9.27 1.85
C ILE A 44 -31.09 -10.29 0.90
N ILE A 45 -31.81 -11.35 0.51
CA ILE A 45 -31.34 -12.34 -0.43
C ILE A 45 -31.29 -11.64 -1.78
N LEU A 46 -30.08 -11.23 -2.17
CA LEU A 46 -29.73 -11.20 -3.58
C LEU A 46 -30.16 -12.55 -4.17
N PRO A 47 -31.07 -12.59 -5.16
CA PRO A 47 -31.62 -13.84 -5.67
C PRO A 47 -30.47 -14.78 -6.08
N GLY A 48 -30.33 -15.90 -5.34
CA GLY A 48 -29.30 -16.92 -5.57
C GLY A 48 -28.29 -17.18 -4.43
N GLN A 49 -28.14 -16.30 -3.43
CA GLN A 49 -27.12 -16.48 -2.38
C GLN A 49 -27.47 -17.55 -1.31
N SER A 50 -28.76 -17.80 -1.06
CA SER A 50 -29.20 -18.75 -0.03
C SER A 50 -28.76 -20.20 -0.29
N ASN A 51 -28.51 -20.59 -1.55
CA ASN A 51 -28.31 -21.98 -1.92
C ASN A 51 -26.87 -22.46 -1.68
N ILE A 52 -25.87 -21.62 -1.92
CA ILE A 52 -24.45 -22.02 -1.79
C ILE A 52 -24.06 -22.20 -0.32
N PHE A 53 -24.49 -21.29 0.55
CA PHE A 53 -24.11 -21.36 1.96
C PHE A 53 -24.94 -22.37 2.75
N GLN A 54 -26.24 -22.51 2.44
CA GLN A 54 -27.03 -23.62 2.99
C GLN A 54 -26.48 -24.98 2.54
N PHE A 55 -25.92 -25.08 1.32
CA PHE A 55 -25.21 -26.28 0.89
C PHE A 55 -23.99 -26.57 1.77
N PHE A 56 -23.18 -25.56 2.11
CA PHE A 56 -22.04 -25.75 3.02
C PHE A 56 -22.45 -26.06 4.48
N LEU A 57 -23.50 -25.41 5.00
CA LEU A 57 -23.96 -25.60 6.37
C LEU A 57 -24.78 -26.89 6.59
N LYS A 58 -25.56 -27.33 5.58
CA LYS A 58 -26.40 -28.54 5.67
C LYS A 58 -25.67 -29.82 5.24
N SER A 59 -24.46 -29.71 4.69
CA SER A 59 -23.70 -30.89 4.26
C SER A 59 -23.16 -31.66 5.46
N ASN A 60 -23.94 -32.63 5.95
CA ASN A 60 -23.51 -33.62 6.95
C ASN A 60 -22.44 -34.59 6.41
N TYR A 61 -22.18 -34.58 5.11
CA TYR A 61 -21.19 -35.44 4.47
C TYR A 61 -19.94 -34.62 4.10
N VAL A 62 -18.81 -35.06 4.65
CA VAL A 62 -17.43 -34.67 4.29
C VAL A 62 -17.03 -33.23 4.65
N THR A 63 -16.90 -32.96 5.95
CA THR A 63 -16.29 -31.75 6.52
C THR A 63 -14.92 -31.40 5.91
N GLY A 64 -14.17 -32.39 5.42
CA GLY A 64 -12.89 -32.17 4.73
C GLY A 64 -13.01 -31.63 3.30
N VAL A 65 -13.93 -32.17 2.49
CA VAL A 65 -14.09 -31.79 1.07
C VAL A 65 -14.79 -30.45 0.96
N SER A 66 -15.83 -30.21 1.77
CA SER A 66 -16.50 -28.91 1.82
C SER A 66 -15.54 -27.80 2.30
N GLY A 67 -14.71 -28.08 3.30
CA GLY A 67 -13.66 -27.18 3.77
C GLY A 67 -12.61 -26.88 2.69
N LEU A 68 -12.17 -27.90 1.95
CA LEU A 68 -11.21 -27.73 0.84
C LEU A 68 -11.80 -26.89 -0.31
N ILE A 69 -13.05 -27.13 -0.68
CA ILE A 69 -13.75 -26.33 -1.70
C ILE A 69 -13.87 -24.88 -1.23
N LEU A 70 -14.29 -24.65 0.01
CA LEU A 70 -14.37 -23.30 0.59
C LEU A 70 -13.01 -22.61 0.59
N PHE A 71 -11.94 -23.34 0.91
CA PHE A 71 -10.57 -22.82 0.87
C PHE A 71 -10.13 -22.43 -0.54
N ILE A 72 -10.41 -23.27 -1.56
CA ILE A 72 -10.11 -22.96 -2.96
C ILE A 72 -10.88 -21.72 -3.44
N ILE A 73 -12.18 -21.64 -3.14
CA ILE A 73 -13.00 -20.47 -3.48
C ILE A 73 -12.42 -19.22 -2.81
N SER A 74 -12.08 -19.31 -1.52
CA SER A 74 -11.48 -18.21 -0.76
C SER A 74 -10.15 -17.78 -1.35
N TYR A 75 -9.31 -18.72 -1.79
CA TYR A 75 -8.04 -18.42 -2.44
C TYR A 75 -8.22 -17.68 -3.76
N ILE A 76 -9.14 -18.14 -4.63
CA ILE A 76 -9.43 -17.50 -5.93
C ILE A 76 -9.98 -16.09 -5.72
N LEU A 77 -10.96 -15.93 -4.82
CA LEU A 77 -11.53 -14.62 -4.48
C LEU A 77 -10.48 -13.68 -3.90
N GLY A 78 -9.61 -14.19 -3.04
CA GLY A 78 -8.51 -13.45 -2.47
C GLY A 78 -7.51 -12.95 -3.51
N HIS A 79 -7.21 -13.76 -4.51
CA HIS A 79 -6.39 -13.33 -5.65
C HIS A 79 -7.07 -12.21 -6.45
N ALA A 80 -8.37 -12.34 -6.73
CA ALA A 80 -9.15 -11.29 -7.39
C ALA A 80 -9.13 -9.99 -6.57
N ILE A 81 -9.34 -10.05 -5.26
CA ILE A 81 -9.24 -8.90 -4.34
C ILE A 81 -7.85 -8.27 -4.39
N LYS A 82 -6.78 -9.08 -4.37
CA LYS A 82 -5.40 -8.59 -4.45
C LYS A 82 -5.15 -7.81 -5.74
N VAL A 83 -5.65 -8.30 -6.89
CA VAL A 83 -5.50 -7.63 -8.18
C VAL A 83 -6.35 -6.37 -8.25
N THR A 84 -7.64 -6.46 -7.90
CA THR A 84 -8.57 -5.31 -7.94
C THR A 84 -8.16 -4.21 -6.96
N SER A 85 -7.67 -4.56 -5.77
CA SER A 85 -7.13 -3.57 -4.83
C SER A 85 -5.92 -2.84 -5.41
N LYS A 86 -5.05 -3.50 -6.20
CA LYS A 86 -3.98 -2.79 -6.91
C LYS A 86 -4.55 -1.76 -7.89
N LEU A 87 -5.45 -2.20 -8.77
CA LEU A 87 -6.04 -1.36 -9.80
C LEU A 87 -6.79 -0.16 -9.20
N LEU A 88 -7.56 -0.37 -8.13
CA LEU A 88 -8.27 0.71 -7.45
C LEU A 88 -7.29 1.73 -6.87
N TYR A 89 -6.22 1.26 -6.23
CA TYR A 89 -5.24 2.15 -5.61
C TYR A 89 -4.49 2.98 -6.67
N ASP A 90 -4.09 2.36 -7.78
CA ASP A 90 -3.47 3.05 -8.92
C ASP A 90 -4.44 4.09 -9.53
N PHE A 91 -5.72 3.72 -9.68
CA PHE A 91 -6.76 4.62 -10.19
C PHE A 91 -7.05 5.79 -9.23
N MET A 92 -7.14 5.52 -7.93
CA MET A 92 -7.42 6.54 -6.93
C MET A 92 -6.25 7.51 -6.77
N GLU A 93 -5.01 7.04 -6.88
CA GLU A 93 -3.82 7.89 -6.96
C GLU A 93 -3.93 8.85 -8.16
N SER A 94 -4.15 8.32 -9.37
CA SER A 94 -4.29 9.13 -10.58
C SER A 94 -5.44 10.14 -10.48
N THR A 95 -6.57 9.73 -9.92
CA THR A 95 -7.75 10.61 -9.75
C THR A 95 -7.49 11.71 -8.73
N LEU A 96 -6.83 11.40 -7.62
CA LEU A 96 -6.48 12.40 -6.60
C LEU A 96 -5.44 13.39 -7.10
N ASP A 97 -4.42 12.93 -7.82
CA ASP A 97 -3.44 13.82 -8.41
C ASP A 97 -4.09 14.76 -9.43
N ALA A 98 -4.98 14.24 -10.29
CA ALA A 98 -5.77 15.04 -11.21
C ALA A 98 -6.67 16.05 -10.48
N LEU A 99 -7.33 15.64 -9.40
CA LEU A 99 -8.20 16.50 -8.59
C LEU A 99 -7.42 17.60 -7.87
N ILE A 100 -6.27 17.27 -7.28
CA ILE A 100 -5.36 18.23 -6.65
C ILE A 100 -4.85 19.23 -7.70
N LEU A 101 -4.45 18.78 -8.88
CA LEU A 101 -4.02 19.67 -9.97
C LEU A 101 -5.15 20.59 -10.45
N PHE A 102 -6.38 20.07 -10.52
CA PHE A 102 -7.56 20.86 -10.88
C PHE A 102 -7.86 21.94 -9.84
N ILE A 103 -7.88 21.57 -8.56
CA ILE A 103 -8.07 22.49 -7.43
C ILE A 103 -6.92 23.49 -7.33
N ASN A 104 -5.69 23.12 -7.70
CA ASN A 104 -4.56 24.03 -7.63
C ASN A 104 -4.52 25.01 -8.79
N LYS A 105 -4.97 24.61 -9.99
CA LYS A 105 -4.88 25.47 -11.18
C LYS A 105 -6.04 26.44 -11.30
N LYS A 106 -7.27 26.09 -10.89
CA LYS A 106 -8.46 26.92 -11.15
C LYS A 106 -8.68 28.05 -10.14
N PRO A 107 -8.93 27.78 -8.85
CA PRO A 107 -9.17 28.83 -7.86
C PRO A 107 -7.91 29.66 -7.58
N TYR A 108 -6.71 29.09 -7.56
CA TYR A 108 -5.49 29.90 -7.37
C TYR A 108 -5.29 30.91 -8.51
N ARG A 109 -5.44 30.50 -9.78
CA ARG A 109 -5.34 31.43 -10.91
C ARG A 109 -6.49 32.43 -10.92
N TYR A 110 -7.71 32.02 -10.56
CA TYR A 110 -8.84 32.93 -10.47
C TYR A 110 -8.64 33.98 -9.36
N ILE A 111 -8.34 33.54 -8.14
CA ILE A 111 -8.14 34.42 -6.97
C ILE A 111 -6.94 35.34 -7.19
N VAL A 112 -5.80 34.84 -7.68
CA VAL A 112 -4.64 35.68 -8.01
C VAL A 112 -5.00 36.68 -9.10
N LYS A 113 -5.67 36.27 -10.19
CA LYS A 113 -6.01 37.19 -11.28
C LYS A 113 -7.01 38.28 -10.84
N THR A 114 -8.01 37.94 -10.04
CA THR A 114 -8.99 38.90 -9.49
C THR A 114 -8.35 39.85 -8.47
N ILE A 115 -7.43 39.38 -7.62
CA ILE A 115 -6.73 40.22 -6.63
C ILE A 115 -5.65 41.11 -7.28
N THR A 116 -5.02 40.68 -8.37
CA THR A 116 -3.95 41.45 -9.02
C THR A 116 -4.49 42.56 -9.94
N GLN A 117 -5.75 42.47 -10.36
CA GLN A 117 -6.39 43.49 -11.18
C GLN A 117 -7.03 44.64 -10.38
N ASP A 118 -7.20 44.50 -9.06
CA ASP A 118 -7.87 45.50 -8.22
C ASP A 118 -6.90 46.06 -7.18
N GLN A 119 -6.54 47.35 -7.28
CA GLN A 119 -5.57 48.02 -6.38
C GLN A 119 -6.20 48.46 -5.04
N ASN A 120 -7.42 48.05 -4.74
CA ASN A 120 -8.13 48.42 -3.52
C ASN A 120 -7.56 47.79 -2.23
N ILE A 121 -7.62 48.55 -1.14
CA ILE A 121 -7.15 48.15 0.21
C ILE A 121 -7.85 46.87 0.71
N GLU A 122 -9.11 46.63 0.30
CA GLU A 122 -9.85 45.40 0.61
C GLU A 122 -9.29 44.17 -0.09
N ALA A 123 -8.81 44.30 -1.33
CA ALA A 123 -8.15 43.20 -2.06
C ALA A 123 -6.83 42.81 -1.37
N PHE A 124 -6.10 43.77 -0.79
CA PHE A 124 -4.91 43.51 0.01
C PHE A 124 -5.23 42.79 1.34
N ARG A 125 -6.30 43.18 2.04
CA ARG A 125 -6.77 42.48 3.25
C ARG A 125 -7.24 41.05 2.94
N LEU A 126 -7.97 40.84 1.84
CA LEU A 126 -8.37 39.50 1.38
C LEU A 126 -7.15 38.65 0.99
N LYS A 127 -6.15 39.23 0.31
CA LYS A 127 -4.88 38.55 -0.01
C LYS A 127 -4.13 38.11 1.26
N ASN A 128 -4.03 38.99 2.25
CA ASN A 128 -3.39 38.68 3.52
C ASN A 128 -4.21 37.67 4.36
N GLY A 129 -5.53 37.76 4.38
CA GLY A 129 -6.40 36.78 5.04
C GLY A 129 -6.31 35.39 4.40
N PHE A 130 -6.27 35.33 3.07
CA PHE A 130 -6.10 34.09 2.33
C PHE A 130 -4.72 33.46 2.59
N ASN A 131 -3.65 34.26 2.56
CA ASN A 131 -2.29 33.76 2.85
C ASN A 131 -2.09 33.36 4.32
N ASN A 132 -2.70 34.06 5.27
CA ASN A 132 -2.44 33.81 6.70
C ASN A 132 -3.32 32.72 7.30
N TYR A 133 -4.53 32.50 6.78
CA TYR A 133 -5.48 31.54 7.36
C TYR A 133 -5.84 30.41 6.39
N PHE A 134 -6.16 30.75 5.15
CA PHE A 134 -6.62 29.77 4.18
C PHE A 134 -5.48 28.91 3.65
N TYR A 135 -4.31 29.50 3.39
CA TYR A 135 -3.15 28.78 2.89
C TYR A 135 -2.60 27.73 3.88
N PRO A 136 -2.43 28.02 5.20
CA PRO A 136 -2.04 26.99 6.16
C PRO A 136 -3.08 25.89 6.32
N LEU A 137 -4.37 26.24 6.36
CA LEU A 137 -5.47 25.25 6.46
C LEU A 137 -5.54 24.38 5.21
N TYR A 138 -5.45 24.98 4.02
CA TYR A 138 -5.37 24.28 2.75
C TYR A 138 -4.13 23.37 2.70
N HIS A 139 -2.96 23.86 3.13
CA HIS A 139 -1.73 23.06 3.16
C HIS A 139 -1.85 21.89 4.15
N PHE A 140 -2.45 22.12 5.31
CA PHE A 140 -2.78 21.08 6.28
C PHE A 140 -3.74 20.04 5.70
N LEU A 141 -4.86 20.47 5.11
CA LEU A 141 -5.85 19.58 4.50
C LEU A 141 -5.26 18.83 3.31
N ARG A 142 -4.47 19.48 2.46
CA ARG A 142 -3.72 18.83 1.37
C ARG A 142 -2.78 17.77 1.92
N ARG A 143 -2.00 18.09 2.96
CA ARG A 143 -1.08 17.13 3.60
C ARG A 143 -1.85 16.00 4.27
N PHE A 144 -2.97 16.28 4.91
CA PHE A 144 -3.83 15.29 5.55
C PHE A 144 -4.48 14.36 4.54
N ILE A 145 -5.13 14.91 3.51
CA ILE A 145 -5.74 14.15 2.40
C ILE A 145 -4.67 13.36 1.67
N ARG A 146 -3.50 13.94 1.38
CA ARG A 146 -2.39 13.19 0.77
C ARG A 146 -1.84 12.15 1.74
N ASN A 147 -1.73 12.39 3.04
CA ASN A 147 -1.27 11.37 3.97
C ASN A 147 -2.27 10.22 4.15
N ILE A 148 -3.57 10.49 4.03
CA ILE A 148 -4.63 9.49 4.15
C ILE A 148 -4.86 8.76 2.84
N PHE A 149 -4.81 9.47 1.72
CA PHE A 149 -5.18 8.94 0.40
C PHE A 149 -4.03 8.90 -0.61
N SER A 150 -2.80 9.32 -0.29
CA SER A 150 -1.65 8.98 -1.14
C SER A 150 -1.36 7.52 -0.93
N PHE A 151 -1.51 6.73 -1.98
CA PHE A 151 -1.37 5.29 -1.90
C PHE A 151 0.10 4.84 -1.87
N LYS A 152 1.03 5.81 -1.91
CA LYS A 152 2.48 5.68 -1.64
C LYS A 152 2.87 6.44 -0.36
N PRO A 153 3.86 5.97 0.41
CA PRO A 153 4.43 6.76 1.51
C PRO A 153 5.16 8.00 0.95
N LEU A 154 4.96 9.18 1.55
CA LEU A 154 5.62 10.40 1.09
C LEU A 154 7.16 10.36 1.27
N HIS A 155 7.66 9.67 2.29
CA HIS A 155 9.08 9.61 2.62
C HIS A 155 9.44 8.23 3.21
N TYR A 156 10.69 7.82 3.07
CA TYR A 156 11.25 6.74 3.88
C TYR A 156 11.20 7.09 5.37
N GLU A 157 11.43 6.10 6.23
CA GLU A 157 11.70 6.41 7.64
C GLU A 157 12.97 7.28 7.72
N PRO A 158 12.93 8.44 8.39
CA PRO A 158 14.07 9.37 8.44
C PRO A 158 15.34 8.72 9.00
N ASN A 159 15.17 7.71 9.86
CA ASN A 159 16.27 6.95 10.45
C ASN A 159 17.10 6.18 9.41
N ASN A 160 16.52 5.87 8.25
CA ASN A 160 17.20 5.17 7.16
C ASN A 160 17.69 6.12 6.06
N GLU A 161 17.40 7.42 6.12
CA GLU A 161 17.77 8.39 5.08
C GLU A 161 19.29 8.47 4.88
N LYS A 162 20.06 8.39 5.98
CA LYS A 162 21.53 8.29 5.93
C LYS A 162 22.00 7.01 5.26
N LEU A 163 21.33 5.89 5.51
CA LEU A 163 21.64 4.59 4.91
C LEU A 163 21.28 4.60 3.42
N VAL A 164 20.09 5.08 3.05
CA VAL A 164 19.66 5.23 1.65
C VAL A 164 20.61 6.14 0.88
N THR A 165 21.00 7.28 1.45
CA THR A 165 21.95 8.19 0.82
C THR A 165 23.32 7.53 0.65
N ALA A 166 23.79 6.76 1.65
CA ALA A 166 25.02 5.99 1.54
C ALA A 166 24.91 4.88 0.49
N SER A 167 23.76 4.21 0.37
CA SER A 167 23.51 3.20 -0.66
C SER A 167 23.53 3.75 -2.06
N LEU A 168 22.87 4.89 -2.27
CA LEU A 168 22.85 5.57 -3.57
C LEU A 168 24.23 6.12 -3.94
N LYS A 169 24.99 6.64 -2.97
CA LYS A 169 26.39 7.03 -3.19
C LYS A 169 27.29 5.86 -3.53
N SER A 170 27.21 4.76 -2.79
CA SER A 170 27.95 3.54 -3.10
C SER A 170 27.55 2.94 -4.45
N PHE A 171 26.28 3.06 -4.83
CA PHE A 171 25.80 2.68 -6.15
C PHE A 171 26.48 3.51 -7.23
N ASP A 172 26.46 4.84 -7.12
CA ASP A 172 27.13 5.72 -8.07
C ASP A 172 28.61 5.43 -8.18
N GLU A 173 29.30 5.17 -7.07
CA GLU A 173 30.72 4.84 -7.07
C GLU A 173 31.03 3.53 -7.80
N VAL A 174 30.22 2.48 -7.61
CA VAL A 174 30.46 1.16 -8.22
C VAL A 174 29.93 1.10 -9.65
N PHE A 175 28.79 1.74 -9.94
CA PHE A 175 28.16 1.76 -11.26
C PHE A 175 28.92 2.68 -12.23
N ASN A 176 29.30 3.89 -11.82
CA ASN A 176 30.10 4.79 -12.68
C ASN A 176 31.48 4.23 -12.98
N LYS A 177 32.02 3.35 -12.12
CA LYS A 177 33.29 2.65 -12.37
C LYS A 177 33.16 1.56 -13.45
N ASN A 178 31.98 0.98 -13.66
CA ASN A 178 31.79 -0.22 -14.48
C ASN A 178 30.92 -0.02 -15.74
N VAL A 179 30.03 0.98 -15.80
CA VAL A 179 28.98 1.06 -16.84
C VAL A 179 28.78 2.47 -17.45
N GLY A 180 29.37 3.53 -16.88
CA GLY A 180 29.31 4.91 -17.41
C GLY A 180 28.36 5.85 -16.64
N ASP A 181 28.43 7.16 -16.95
CA ASP A 181 27.92 8.36 -16.24
C ASP A 181 26.40 8.39 -15.91
N LEU A 182 25.92 7.49 -15.07
CA LEU A 182 24.58 7.54 -14.47
C LEU A 182 24.73 7.82 -12.98
N LYS A 183 24.56 9.08 -12.59
CA LYS A 183 24.57 9.53 -11.19
C LYS A 183 23.16 9.48 -10.60
N PHE A 184 22.86 8.43 -9.85
CA PHE A 184 21.63 8.30 -9.05
C PHE A 184 21.61 9.25 -7.84
N SER A 185 22.75 9.74 -7.36
CA SER A 185 22.83 10.68 -6.23
C SER A 185 22.32 12.08 -6.57
N ASP A 186 22.39 12.50 -7.84
CA ASP A 186 21.85 13.79 -8.30
C ASP A 186 20.31 13.76 -8.44
N MET A 187 19.71 12.55 -8.50
CA MET A 187 18.26 12.36 -8.70
C MET A 187 17.44 12.52 -7.42
N THR A 188 18.06 12.43 -6.23
CA THR A 188 17.36 12.53 -4.93
C THR A 188 17.31 13.96 -4.35
N GLN A 189 18.01 14.94 -4.95
CA GLN A 189 18.05 16.31 -4.41
C GLN A 189 16.91 17.23 -4.90
N ASN A 190 16.23 16.90 -5.99
CA ASN A 190 15.11 17.71 -6.49
C ASN A 190 13.77 17.22 -5.91
N ASN A 191 13.37 17.81 -4.79
CA ASN A 191 12.15 17.54 -4.02
C ASN A 191 10.81 17.68 -4.80
N ASP A 192 10.81 17.99 -6.10
CA ASP A 192 9.60 18.31 -6.87
C ASP A 192 9.38 17.44 -8.13
N ALA A 193 10.28 16.52 -8.47
CA ALA A 193 10.09 15.55 -9.55
C ALA A 193 9.97 14.13 -8.97
N HIS A 194 8.91 13.42 -9.33
CA HIS A 194 8.49 12.13 -8.75
C HIS A 194 9.66 11.13 -8.54
N PRO A 195 10.07 10.84 -7.29
CA PRO A 195 11.03 9.77 -6.97
C PRO A 195 10.44 8.35 -7.17
N ASP A 196 9.19 8.25 -7.62
CA ASP A 196 8.37 7.04 -7.57
C ASP A 196 8.70 6.02 -8.68
N ALA A 197 9.12 6.47 -9.87
CA ALA A 197 9.44 5.60 -11.01
C ALA A 197 10.84 4.97 -10.88
N GLU A 198 11.76 5.69 -10.25
CA GLU A 198 13.16 5.32 -10.13
C GLU A 198 13.38 4.35 -8.96
N TRP A 199 12.68 4.55 -7.84
CA TRP A 199 12.76 3.62 -6.71
C TRP A 199 12.26 2.21 -7.05
N TYR A 200 11.14 2.09 -7.78
CA TYR A 200 10.63 0.77 -8.14
C TYR A 200 11.65 -0.02 -8.98
N SER A 201 12.44 0.68 -9.79
CA SER A 201 13.53 0.11 -10.58
C SER A 201 14.69 -0.35 -9.68
N VAL A 202 15.11 0.47 -8.71
CA VAL A 202 16.12 0.10 -7.71
C VAL A 202 15.66 -1.07 -6.84
N TYR A 203 14.41 -1.07 -6.39
CA TYR A 203 13.80 -2.16 -5.64
C TYR A 203 13.77 -3.47 -6.45
N LYS A 204 13.40 -3.41 -7.73
CA LYS A 204 13.38 -4.59 -8.61
C LYS A 204 14.78 -5.14 -8.81
N LEU A 205 15.77 -4.28 -9.03
CA LEU A 205 17.18 -4.68 -9.15
C LEU A 205 17.70 -5.29 -7.84
N ALA A 206 17.40 -4.66 -6.69
CA ALA A 206 17.76 -5.17 -5.38
C ALA A 206 17.19 -6.56 -5.13
N ASN A 207 15.92 -6.82 -5.47
CA ASN A 207 15.32 -8.14 -5.35
C ASN A 207 16.00 -9.20 -6.22
N ILE A 208 16.32 -8.87 -7.48
CA ILE A 208 17.05 -9.79 -8.37
C ILE A 208 18.38 -10.21 -7.75
N ILE A 209 19.12 -9.24 -7.19
CA ILE A 209 20.41 -9.49 -6.54
C ILE A 209 20.25 -10.28 -5.25
N ILE A 210 19.25 -9.94 -4.43
CA ILE A 210 18.91 -10.69 -3.22
C ILE A 210 18.67 -12.17 -3.55
N ASP A 211 17.94 -12.44 -4.64
CA ASP A 211 17.62 -13.80 -5.06
C ASP A 211 18.86 -14.54 -5.61
N GLN A 212 19.64 -13.88 -6.48
CA GLN A 212 20.86 -14.45 -7.07
C GLN A 212 21.91 -14.77 -6.00
N GLU A 213 22.12 -13.85 -5.06
CA GLU A 213 23.13 -13.95 -4.01
C GLU A 213 22.62 -14.66 -2.74
N ASN A 214 21.36 -15.10 -2.74
CA ASN A 214 20.69 -15.72 -1.59
C ASN A 214 20.84 -14.89 -0.30
N ILE A 215 20.69 -13.57 -0.41
CA ILE A 215 20.82 -12.65 0.73
C ILE A 215 19.64 -12.87 1.66
N LYS A 216 19.92 -13.21 2.92
CA LYS A 216 18.87 -13.35 3.94
C LYS A 216 18.22 -12.00 4.19
N THR A 217 16.98 -11.85 3.73
CA THR A 217 16.20 -10.62 3.85
C THR A 217 14.79 -10.89 4.39
N ARG A 218 14.16 -9.88 5.00
CA ARG A 218 12.73 -9.90 5.36
C ARG A 218 11.83 -9.29 4.29
N THR A 219 12.39 -8.90 3.14
CA THR A 219 11.68 -8.18 2.07
C THR A 219 10.40 -8.90 1.63
N TYR A 220 10.47 -10.22 1.42
CA TYR A 220 9.31 -11.05 1.05
C TYR A 220 8.21 -11.07 2.11
N SER A 221 8.57 -11.20 3.39
CA SER A 221 7.60 -11.16 4.49
C SER A 221 6.90 -9.79 4.58
N PHE A 222 7.64 -8.70 4.39
CA PHE A 222 7.06 -7.36 4.35
C PHE A 222 6.18 -7.14 3.13
N LEU A 223 6.55 -7.67 1.96
CA LEU A 223 5.75 -7.58 0.74
C LEU A 223 4.42 -8.34 0.87
N ALA A 224 4.45 -9.54 1.44
CA ALA A 224 3.24 -10.31 1.69
C ALA A 224 2.33 -9.64 2.72
N LYS A 225 2.88 -9.05 3.80
CA LYS A 225 2.13 -8.21 4.75
C LYS A 225 1.52 -6.97 4.06
N TYR A 226 2.28 -6.30 3.20
CA TYR A 226 1.79 -5.19 2.39
C TYR A 226 0.57 -5.59 1.55
N ASN A 227 0.66 -6.70 0.81
CA ASN A 227 -0.43 -7.20 -0.03
C ASN A 227 -1.67 -7.57 0.80
N LEU A 228 -1.47 -8.23 1.94
CA LEU A 228 -2.55 -8.58 2.86
C LEU A 228 -3.28 -7.33 3.37
N TYR A 229 -2.57 -6.37 3.96
CA TYR A 229 -3.21 -5.18 4.53
C TYR A 229 -3.84 -4.28 3.47
N ARG A 230 -3.27 -4.19 2.27
CA ARG A 230 -3.91 -3.50 1.15
C ARG A 230 -5.23 -4.17 0.76
N SER A 231 -5.23 -5.49 0.66
CA SER A 231 -6.43 -6.28 0.33
C SER A 231 -7.52 -6.12 1.40
N LEU A 232 -7.14 -6.11 2.69
CA LEU A 232 -8.08 -5.88 3.80
C LEU A 232 -8.65 -4.45 3.80
N ALA A 233 -7.80 -3.43 3.61
CA ALA A 233 -8.25 -2.04 3.53
C ALA A 233 -9.27 -1.86 2.39
N PHE A 234 -8.98 -2.42 1.21
CA PHE A 234 -9.91 -2.44 0.09
C PHE A 234 -11.23 -3.14 0.44
N LEU A 235 -11.15 -4.29 1.10
CA LEU A 235 -12.33 -5.10 1.42
C LEU A 235 -13.26 -4.40 2.42
N PHE A 236 -12.73 -3.73 3.44
CA PHE A 236 -13.55 -2.91 4.34
C PHE A 236 -14.08 -1.65 3.66
N ALA A 237 -13.32 -1.03 2.76
CA ALA A 237 -13.81 0.09 1.94
C ALA A 237 -14.99 -0.34 1.05
N PHE A 238 -14.87 -1.51 0.42
CA PHE A 238 -15.95 -2.13 -0.35
C PHE A 238 -17.16 -2.44 0.55
N TYR A 239 -16.92 -2.97 1.75
CA TYR A 239 -17.99 -3.29 2.69
C TYR A 239 -18.74 -2.04 3.18
N ILE A 240 -18.08 -0.89 3.33
CA ILE A 240 -18.75 0.40 3.56
C ILE A 240 -19.77 0.70 2.45
N VAL A 241 -19.34 0.58 1.18
CA VAL A 241 -20.23 0.81 0.03
C VAL A 241 -21.40 -0.19 0.05
N PHE A 242 -21.13 -1.46 0.34
CA PHE A 242 -22.15 -2.49 0.47
C PHE A 242 -23.16 -2.15 1.57
N LEU A 243 -22.71 -1.80 2.79
CA LEU A 243 -23.56 -1.36 3.91
C LEU A 243 -24.43 -0.15 3.54
N LEU A 244 -23.89 0.81 2.76
CA LEU A 244 -24.65 1.97 2.30
C LEU A 244 -25.75 1.58 1.29
N ILE A 245 -25.50 0.61 0.41
CA ILE A 245 -26.48 0.09 -0.54
C ILE A 245 -27.63 -0.61 0.20
N ILE A 246 -27.30 -1.51 1.13
CA ILE A 246 -28.31 -2.29 1.85
C ILE A 246 -29.07 -1.48 2.90
N LYS A 247 -28.62 -0.26 3.24
CA LYS A 247 -29.25 0.63 4.22
C LYS A 247 -30.77 0.74 4.05
N LYS A 248 -31.26 0.76 2.80
CA LYS A 248 -32.69 0.88 2.48
C LYS A 248 -33.53 -0.32 2.94
N HIS A 249 -32.89 -1.47 3.14
CA HIS A 249 -33.53 -2.71 3.58
C HIS A 249 -33.43 -2.94 5.09
N ILE A 250 -32.83 -2.01 5.83
CA ILE A 250 -32.61 -2.14 7.27
C ILE A 250 -33.80 -1.55 8.03
N VAL A 251 -34.40 -2.36 8.90
CA VAL A 251 -35.55 -1.96 9.74
C VAL A 251 -35.07 -0.97 10.82
N SER A 252 -35.97 -0.10 11.30
CA SER A 252 -35.64 0.96 12.26
C SER A 252 -34.90 0.47 13.50
N GLU A 253 -35.26 -0.70 14.02
CA GLU A 253 -34.65 -1.33 15.21
C GLU A 253 -33.20 -1.76 14.99
N GLN A 254 -32.79 -1.97 13.73
CA GLN A 254 -31.47 -2.46 13.35
C GLN A 254 -30.50 -1.34 12.94
N ILE A 255 -30.97 -0.08 12.89
CA ILE A 255 -30.19 1.08 12.43
C ILE A 255 -28.93 1.28 13.29
N GLU A 256 -29.01 1.09 14.60
CA GLU A 256 -27.85 1.27 15.48
C GLU A 256 -26.77 0.20 15.21
N LEU A 257 -27.16 -1.05 15.00
CA LEU A 257 -26.22 -2.11 14.63
C LEU A 257 -25.57 -1.83 13.26
N TRP A 258 -26.34 -1.37 12.28
CA TRP A 258 -25.80 -0.93 11.00
C TRP A 258 -24.80 0.22 11.14
N LYS A 259 -25.10 1.23 11.95
CA LYS A 259 -24.16 2.35 12.23
C LYS A 259 -22.88 1.83 12.86
N ILE A 260 -22.97 0.90 13.82
CA ILE A 260 -21.80 0.29 14.46
C ILE A 260 -20.94 -0.44 13.42
N LEU A 261 -21.55 -1.27 12.56
CA LEU A 261 -20.85 -1.95 11.48
C LEU A 261 -20.19 -0.98 10.51
N LEU A 262 -20.89 0.10 10.14
CA LEU A 262 -20.37 1.14 9.26
C LEU A 262 -19.13 1.81 9.87
N TRP A 263 -19.23 2.26 11.13
CA TRP A 263 -18.11 2.89 11.83
C TRP A 263 -16.94 1.94 12.06
N ALA A 264 -17.20 0.69 12.43
CA ALA A 264 -16.17 -0.34 12.54
C ALA A 264 -15.45 -0.53 11.21
N SER A 265 -16.19 -0.56 10.09
CA SER A 265 -15.63 -0.71 8.75
C SER A 265 -14.78 0.49 8.34
N VAL A 266 -15.18 1.72 8.69
CA VAL A 266 -14.39 2.94 8.48
C VAL A 266 -13.07 2.87 9.26
N ILE A 267 -13.13 2.53 10.55
CA ILE A 267 -11.96 2.43 11.42
C ILE A 267 -11.00 1.33 10.92
N LEU A 268 -11.52 0.18 10.53
CA LEU A 268 -10.73 -0.93 10.00
C LEU A 268 -10.12 -0.59 8.65
N THR A 269 -10.88 0.05 7.74
CA THR A 269 -10.35 0.56 6.47
C THR A 269 -9.15 1.46 6.72
N TYR A 270 -9.27 2.45 7.62
CA TYR A 270 -8.19 3.36 7.96
C TYR A 270 -7.00 2.65 8.62
N THR A 271 -7.26 1.75 9.56
CA THR A 271 -6.21 1.02 10.28
C THR A 271 -5.39 0.14 9.35
N PHE A 272 -6.05 -0.60 8.44
CA PHE A 272 -5.35 -1.40 7.45
C PHE A 272 -4.68 -0.53 6.38
N HIS A 273 -5.25 0.64 6.10
CA HIS A 273 -4.65 1.64 5.23
C HIS A 273 -3.28 2.09 5.75
N ASP A 274 -3.21 2.51 7.02
CA ASP A 274 -1.94 2.90 7.64
C ASP A 274 -0.93 1.74 7.70
N LYS A 275 -1.41 0.54 8.07
CA LYS A 275 -0.54 -0.65 8.11
C LYS A 275 0.07 -0.98 6.75
N PHE A 276 -0.69 -0.97 5.65
CA PHE A 276 -0.08 -1.26 4.34
C PHE A 276 1.01 -0.24 4.00
N LYS A 277 0.82 1.05 4.30
CA LYS A 277 1.83 2.10 4.03
C LYS A 277 3.11 1.84 4.81
N ARG A 278 2.97 1.45 6.07
CA ARG A 278 4.11 1.06 6.91
C ARG A 278 4.87 -0.12 6.32
N TYR A 279 4.18 -1.19 5.92
CA TYR A 279 4.85 -2.37 5.36
C TYR A 279 5.46 -2.12 3.98
N PHE A 280 4.88 -1.24 3.17
CA PHE A 280 5.51 -0.79 1.93
C PHE A 280 6.85 -0.09 2.20
N ARG A 281 6.90 0.84 3.18
CA ARG A 281 8.15 1.49 3.61
C ARG A 281 9.18 0.49 4.11
N LEU A 282 8.79 -0.44 4.97
CA LEU A 282 9.69 -1.47 5.51
C LEU A 282 10.24 -2.39 4.41
N CYS A 283 9.40 -2.77 3.45
CA CYS A 283 9.81 -3.57 2.30
C CYS A 283 10.87 -2.84 1.47
N GLY A 284 10.68 -1.55 1.19
CA GLY A 284 11.67 -0.76 0.48
C GLY A 284 12.96 -0.53 1.25
N ASN A 285 12.88 -0.24 2.54
CA ASN A 285 14.05 -0.09 3.41
C ASN A 285 14.90 -1.36 3.42
N GLU A 286 14.25 -2.51 3.59
CA GLU A 286 14.94 -3.80 3.67
C GLU A 286 15.62 -4.17 2.34
N ALA A 287 14.95 -3.94 1.20
CA ALA A 287 15.53 -4.17 -0.11
C ALA A 287 16.76 -3.27 -0.34
N LEU A 288 16.68 -1.99 0.00
CA LEU A 288 17.79 -1.03 -0.12
C LEU A 288 18.96 -1.38 0.82
N MET A 289 18.68 -1.82 2.04
CA MET A 289 19.70 -2.28 2.98
C MET A 289 20.41 -3.55 2.49
N SER A 290 19.64 -4.52 2.01
CA SER A 290 20.20 -5.77 1.47
C SER A 290 21.10 -5.48 0.27
N PHE A 291 20.66 -4.58 -0.60
CA PHE A 291 21.42 -4.12 -1.75
C PHE A 291 22.70 -3.37 -1.33
N TYR A 292 22.64 -2.49 -0.33
CA TYR A 292 23.83 -1.82 0.21
C TYR A 292 24.89 -2.79 0.70
N TYR A 293 24.49 -3.80 1.48
CA TYR A 293 25.43 -4.79 2.00
C TYR A 293 26.10 -5.58 0.89
N PHE A 294 25.37 -5.92 -0.17
CA PHE A 294 25.93 -6.54 -1.37
C PHE A 294 27.01 -5.66 -2.00
N MET A 295 26.69 -4.39 -2.26
CA MET A 295 27.62 -3.45 -2.90
C MET A 295 28.89 -3.20 -2.05
N MET A 296 28.75 -3.12 -0.73
CA MET A 296 29.89 -2.96 0.18
C MET A 296 30.77 -4.22 0.24
N LYS A 297 30.17 -5.42 0.15
CA LYS A 297 30.90 -6.68 0.04
C LYS A 297 31.74 -6.72 -1.23
N GLU A 298 31.17 -6.35 -2.37
CA GLU A 298 31.85 -6.20 -3.67
C GLU A 298 33.02 -5.20 -3.58
N LYS A 299 32.77 -3.99 -3.07
CA LYS A 299 33.81 -2.95 -2.88
C LYS A 299 34.99 -3.47 -2.05
N ASN A 300 34.71 -4.13 -0.93
CA ASN A 300 35.75 -4.67 -0.05
C ASN A 300 36.48 -5.88 -0.66
N GLY A 301 35.81 -6.68 -1.49
CA GLY A 301 36.42 -7.76 -2.28
C GLY A 301 37.40 -7.24 -3.33
N LEU A 302 37.02 -6.20 -4.06
CA LEU A 302 37.86 -5.54 -5.07
C LEU A 302 39.10 -4.89 -4.45
N VAL A 303 38.96 -4.24 -3.29
CA VAL A 303 40.10 -3.65 -2.56
C VAL A 303 41.12 -4.72 -2.17
N LYS A 304 40.66 -5.89 -1.68
CA LYS A 304 41.55 -7.01 -1.31
C LYS A 304 42.30 -7.60 -2.51
N GLN A 305 41.65 -7.72 -3.67
CA GLN A 305 42.32 -8.19 -4.89
C GLN A 305 43.39 -7.20 -5.39
N GLN A 306 43.11 -5.90 -5.30
CA GLN A 306 44.09 -4.88 -5.65
C GLN A 306 45.30 -4.89 -4.70
N THR A 307 45.08 -5.09 -3.39
CA THR A 307 46.18 -5.18 -2.41
C THR A 307 47.03 -6.45 -2.58
N GLN A 308 46.44 -7.55 -3.06
CA GLN A 308 47.17 -8.79 -3.36
C GLN A 308 47.94 -8.69 -4.68
N SER A 309 47.41 -7.98 -5.69
CA SER A 309 48.10 -7.77 -6.97
C SER A 309 49.30 -6.80 -6.88
N SER A 310 49.25 -5.82 -5.97
CA SER A 310 50.36 -4.88 -5.74
C SER A 310 51.45 -5.39 -4.81
N GLY A 311 51.18 -6.47 -4.05
CA GLY A 311 52.19 -7.16 -3.22
C GLY A 311 52.99 -8.25 -3.95
N GLY A 312 52.67 -8.54 -5.22
CA GLY A 312 53.29 -9.62 -6.01
C GLY A 312 54.40 -9.20 -6.97
N SER A 313 54.81 -7.92 -7.00
CA SER A 313 55.90 -7.41 -7.84
C SER A 313 57.06 -6.88 -7.00
N ALA A 314 57.53 -7.69 -6.06
CA ALA A 314 58.81 -7.53 -5.38
C ALA A 314 59.38 -8.93 -5.07
N ALA A 315 59.81 -9.62 -6.13
CA ALA A 315 60.73 -10.74 -6.06
C ALA A 315 61.68 -10.66 -7.25
#